data_AF-A0A7J6KLN4-F1
#
_entry.id   AF-A0A7J6KLN4-F1
#
_cell.length_a   1.000
_cell.length_b   1.000
_cell.length_c   1.000
_cell.angle_alpha   90.00
_cell.angle_beta   90.00
_cell.angle_gamma   90.00
#
_symmetry.space_group_name_H-M   'P 1'
#
loop_
_entity.id
_entity.type
_entity.pdbx_description
1 polymer ?
#
loop_
_entity_poly.entity_id
_entity_poly.type
_entity_poly.pdbx_seq_one_letter_code
_entity_poly.pdbx_strand_id
1 'polypeptide(L)'
;MYAKLPDDLKQQYKIAVEDYVSKGLWEKVDSRIAQSDQFRQLPFSSTFLVHGPTRKPRLVIDLRGTNSMLPPTTAAMSKLWEAICGIRTLSPTTLAVADIKSAFYSIRLSSESNVPFFKIRTALGDYITARVGFGCSPGPGSLINTLGGLVQDYRTGSVSLPGWLIDFIDDLIIGGLGLFVVSNLARLLWFLQLVAFCAQQKKLGIICAPSEAAAVKKCLHDHGLKLPISDSISIFNTSFSYDSEPHLGIPKIVLTVDCKRIGRVQKALSYLEHDAALSLRLTKKAYFCLAGVVAFDSSRLHGEMRLLGDVIRAFVVMSTRMCALQACFTCL
;
A
#
# COMPACT_ATOMS: atom_id res chain seq x y z
N MET A 1 -10.83 24.18 -10.76
CA MET A 1 -11.38 23.03 -9.98
C MET A 1 -11.63 23.41 -8.52
N TYR A 2 -10.66 24.03 -7.83
CA TYR A 2 -10.82 24.50 -6.44
C TYR A 2 -12.02 25.44 -6.19
N ALA A 3 -12.26 26.41 -7.08
CA ALA A 3 -13.39 27.34 -6.95
C ALA A 3 -14.77 26.65 -6.90
N LYS A 4 -14.88 25.44 -7.47
CA LYS A 4 -16.12 24.64 -7.48
C LYS A 4 -16.25 23.71 -6.27
N LEU A 5 -15.26 23.66 -5.38
CA LEU A 5 -15.33 22.84 -4.18
C LEU A 5 -16.27 23.50 -3.16
N PRO A 6 -17.06 22.70 -2.42
CA PRO A 6 -17.68 23.10 -1.16
C PRO A 6 -16.66 23.69 -0.17
N ASP A 7 -17.11 24.55 0.73
CA ASP A 7 -16.21 25.31 1.62
C ASP A 7 -15.46 24.43 2.62
N ASP A 8 -16.07 23.34 3.08
CA ASP A 8 -15.41 22.33 3.90
C ASP A 8 -14.25 21.66 3.14
N LEU A 9 -14.44 21.34 1.86
CA LEU A 9 -13.41 20.76 1.01
C LEU A 9 -12.34 21.77 0.61
N LYS A 10 -12.69 23.04 0.45
CA LYS A 10 -11.70 24.12 0.29
C LYS A 10 -10.82 24.23 1.55
N GLN A 11 -11.41 24.13 2.74
CA GLN A 11 -10.66 24.16 3.99
C GLN A 11 -9.74 22.95 4.12
N GLN A 12 -10.22 21.75 3.78
CA GLN A 12 -9.37 20.55 3.77
C GLN A 12 -8.24 20.64 2.74
N TYR A 13 -8.48 21.25 1.57
CA TYR A 13 -7.44 21.53 0.59
C TYR A 13 -6.36 22.45 1.17
N LYS A 14 -6.76 23.54 1.85
CA LYS A 14 -5.81 24.47 2.51
C LYS A 14 -4.96 23.77 3.54
N ILE A 15 -5.60 23.06 4.47
CA ILE A 15 -4.92 22.29 5.52
C ILE A 15 -3.92 21.30 4.91
N ALA A 16 -4.30 20.61 3.83
CA ALA A 16 -3.41 19.66 3.18
C ALA A 16 -2.20 20.33 2.52
N VAL A 17 -2.37 21.49 1.86
CA VAL A 17 -1.24 22.26 1.29
C VAL A 17 -0.30 22.75 2.41
N GLU A 18 -0.86 23.34 3.46
CA GLU A 18 -0.11 23.83 4.62
C GLU A 18 0.64 22.71 5.34
N ASP A 19 0.08 21.49 5.40
CA ASP A 19 0.73 20.31 5.96
C ASP A 19 1.98 19.90 5.15
N TYR A 20 1.94 19.97 3.81
CA TYR A 20 3.14 19.71 2.99
C TYR A 20 4.21 20.78 3.18
N VAL A 21 3.81 22.05 3.29
CA VAL A 21 4.75 23.18 3.45
C VAL A 21 5.38 23.17 4.84
N SER A 22 4.59 23.02 5.91
CA SER A 22 5.08 22.98 7.30
C SER A 22 6.04 21.83 7.57
N LYS A 23 5.92 20.73 6.83
CA LYS A 23 6.85 19.58 6.88
C LYS A 23 8.11 19.76 6.04
N GLY A 24 8.27 20.88 5.32
CA GLY A 24 9.40 21.08 4.40
C GLY A 24 9.40 20.08 3.24
N LEU A 25 8.22 19.58 2.85
CA LEU A 25 8.09 18.74 1.67
C LEU A 25 7.93 19.60 0.42
N TRP A 26 7.20 20.71 0.55
CA TRP A 26 7.03 21.72 -0.48
C TRP A 26 7.58 23.06 0.00
N GLU A 27 8.19 23.81 -0.91
CA GLU A 27 8.75 25.13 -0.65
C GLU A 27 8.01 26.16 -1.49
N LYS A 28 7.73 27.33 -0.92
CA LYS A 28 7.16 28.45 -1.70
C LYS A 28 8.19 28.93 -2.71
N VAL A 29 7.73 29.25 -3.92
CA VAL A 29 8.60 29.84 -4.94
C VAL A 29 9.01 31.24 -4.51
N ASP A 30 10.31 31.44 -4.30
CA ASP A 30 10.90 32.76 -4.08
C ASP A 30 11.26 33.45 -5.42
N SER A 31 11.58 34.75 -5.36
CA SER A 31 11.93 35.54 -6.56
C SER A 31 13.17 35.01 -7.29
N ARG A 32 14.15 34.47 -6.56
CA ARG A 32 15.39 33.91 -7.12
C ARG A 32 15.08 32.65 -7.94
N ILE A 33 14.27 31.74 -7.40
CA ILE A 33 13.86 30.51 -8.07
C ILE A 33 12.98 30.85 -9.28
N ALA A 34 12.02 31.76 -9.12
CA ALA A 34 11.13 32.18 -10.22
C ALA A 34 11.87 32.75 -11.43
N GLN A 35 13.03 33.40 -11.20
CA GLN A 35 13.85 33.99 -12.24
C GLN A 35 14.83 32.99 -12.89
N SER A 36 15.04 31.82 -12.29
CA SER A 36 15.97 30.81 -12.81
C SER A 36 15.48 30.20 -14.14
N ASP A 37 16.42 29.91 -15.04
CA ASP A 37 16.09 29.27 -16.32
C ASP A 37 15.52 27.86 -16.13
N GLN A 38 16.02 27.13 -15.13
CA GLN A 38 15.49 25.82 -14.75
C GLN A 38 14.01 25.91 -14.38
N PHE A 39 13.59 26.90 -13.59
CA PHE A 39 12.18 27.09 -13.26
C PHE A 39 11.33 27.46 -14.48
N ARG A 40 11.87 28.26 -15.41
CA ARG A 40 11.14 28.68 -16.62
C ARG A 40 10.90 27.52 -17.59
N GLN A 41 11.85 26.60 -17.69
CA GLN A 41 11.78 25.47 -18.64
C GLN A 41 10.89 24.32 -18.16
N LEU A 42 10.67 24.18 -16.85
CA LEU A 42 9.87 23.09 -16.30
C LEU A 42 8.35 23.36 -16.37
N PRO A 43 7.53 22.36 -16.70
CA PRO A 43 6.08 22.50 -16.73
C PRO A 43 5.50 22.60 -15.31
N PHE A 44 4.35 23.26 -15.18
CA PHE A 44 3.59 23.24 -13.93
C PHE A 44 2.80 21.94 -13.80
N SER A 45 2.94 21.30 -12.64
CA SER A 45 2.11 20.18 -12.22
C SER A 45 0.96 20.70 -11.38
N SER A 46 -0.26 20.56 -11.90
CA SER A 46 -1.45 21.11 -11.26
C SER A 46 -1.95 20.22 -10.12
N THR A 47 -2.31 20.82 -8.99
CA THR A 47 -2.80 20.11 -7.82
C THR A 47 -4.32 20.20 -7.68
N PHE A 48 -4.97 19.06 -7.48
CA PHE A 48 -6.42 18.97 -7.25
C PHE A 48 -6.76 18.04 -6.08
N LEU A 49 -7.96 18.24 -5.51
CA LEU A 49 -8.46 17.40 -4.42
C LEU A 49 -9.23 16.21 -5.01
N VAL A 50 -8.92 15.00 -4.53
CA VAL A 50 -9.75 13.82 -4.76
C VAL A 50 -10.44 13.47 -3.45
N HIS A 51 -11.77 13.38 -3.49
CA HIS A 51 -12.60 13.00 -2.35
C HIS A 51 -13.66 11.97 -2.78
N GLY A 52 -14.21 11.25 -1.80
CA GLY A 52 -15.30 10.30 -2.02
C GLY A 52 -16.02 9.99 -0.71
N PRO A 53 -17.20 9.35 -0.76
CA PRO A 53 -18.08 9.20 0.41
C PRO A 53 -17.43 8.44 1.58
N THR A 54 -16.48 7.54 1.30
CA THR A 54 -15.81 6.71 2.32
C THR A 54 -14.32 6.99 2.46
N ARG A 55 -13.76 7.94 1.69
CA ARG A 55 -12.32 8.18 1.63
C ARG A 55 -12.00 9.59 2.10
N LYS A 56 -11.04 9.68 3.02
CA LYS A 56 -10.46 10.95 3.43
C LYS A 56 -9.98 11.72 2.19
N PRO A 57 -10.35 13.00 2.03
CA PRO A 57 -9.88 13.82 0.93
C PRO A 57 -8.36 13.88 0.89
N ARG A 58 -7.80 13.82 -0.33
CA ARG A 58 -6.35 13.83 -0.56
C ARG A 58 -5.99 14.74 -1.72
N LEU A 59 -4.86 15.41 -1.59
CA LEU A 59 -4.27 16.16 -2.70
C LEU A 59 -3.61 15.18 -3.68
N VAL A 60 -3.82 15.44 -4.96
CA VAL A 60 -3.17 14.74 -6.07
C VAL A 60 -2.50 15.78 -6.94
N ILE A 61 -1.25 15.52 -7.29
CA ILE A 61 -0.47 16.33 -8.22
C ILE A 61 -0.56 15.66 -9.59
N ASP A 62 -0.98 16.40 -10.62
CA ASP A 62 -0.91 15.93 -12.00
C ASP A 62 0.53 16.07 -12.53
N LEU A 63 1.29 14.99 -12.40
CA LEU A 63 2.68 14.93 -12.84
C LEU A 63 2.83 14.50 -14.31
N ARG A 64 1.74 14.38 -15.10
CA ARG A 64 1.84 13.84 -16.48
C ARG A 64 2.82 14.61 -17.37
N GLY A 65 2.78 15.94 -17.34
CA GLY A 65 3.69 16.78 -18.14
C GLY A 65 5.15 16.72 -17.66
N THR A 66 5.36 16.54 -16.35
CA THR A 66 6.70 16.38 -15.79
C THR A 66 7.26 14.98 -16.05
N ASN A 67 6.42 13.95 -15.94
CA ASN A 67 6.78 12.55 -16.16
C ASN A 67 7.25 12.29 -17.60
N SER A 68 6.76 13.04 -18.60
CA SER A 68 7.27 12.94 -19.97
C SER A 68 8.70 13.46 -20.14
N MET A 69 9.22 14.22 -19.18
CA MET A 69 10.60 14.71 -19.17
C MET A 69 11.55 13.80 -18.38
N LEU A 70 11.00 12.88 -17.58
CA LEU A 70 11.78 11.95 -16.79
C LEU A 70 12.11 10.70 -17.62
N PRO A 71 13.24 10.04 -17.35
CA PRO A 71 13.57 8.80 -18.01
C PRO A 71 12.50 7.74 -17.73
N PRO A 72 12.14 6.89 -18.71
CA PRO A 72 11.31 5.74 -18.46
C PRO A 72 12.03 4.79 -17.50
N THR A 73 11.31 4.30 -16.52
CA THR A 73 11.85 3.36 -15.53
C THR A 73 10.95 2.15 -15.41
N THR A 74 11.55 0.96 -15.45
CA THR A 74 10.89 -0.29 -15.08
C THR A 74 11.34 -0.68 -13.69
N ALA A 75 10.37 -0.87 -12.80
CA ALA A 75 10.61 -1.43 -11.48
C ALA A 75 10.32 -2.94 -11.54
N ALA A 76 11.35 -3.78 -11.39
CA ALA A 76 11.14 -5.20 -11.17
C ALA A 76 10.66 -5.39 -9.73
N MET A 77 9.38 -5.73 -9.57
CA MET A 77 8.75 -5.88 -8.27
C MET A 77 8.35 -7.33 -8.05
N SER A 78 8.71 -7.88 -6.89
CA SER A 78 8.14 -9.14 -6.41
C SER A 78 6.63 -9.05 -6.45
N LYS A 79 5.94 -10.15 -6.76
CA LYS A 79 4.48 -10.12 -6.81
C LYS A 79 3.96 -10.24 -5.37
N LEU A 80 2.98 -9.42 -5.01
CA LEU A 80 2.36 -9.40 -3.67
C LEU A 80 1.96 -10.79 -3.15
N TRP A 81 1.45 -11.66 -4.03
CA TRP A 81 1.07 -13.02 -3.66
C TRP A 81 2.26 -13.90 -3.26
N GLU A 82 3.47 -13.63 -3.78
CA GLU A 82 4.70 -14.38 -3.42
C GLU A 82 5.05 -14.13 -1.96
N ALA A 83 4.90 -12.88 -1.49
CA ALA A 83 5.10 -12.53 -0.08
C ALA A 83 4.07 -13.25 0.82
N ILE A 84 2.78 -13.23 0.45
CA ILE A 84 1.73 -13.91 1.23
C ILE A 84 1.95 -15.43 1.26
N CYS A 85 2.27 -16.04 0.11
CA CYS A 85 2.59 -17.47 0.04
C CYS A 85 3.81 -17.81 0.89
N GLY A 86 4.86 -16.99 0.87
CA GLY A 86 6.04 -17.16 1.72
C GLY A 86 5.68 -17.18 3.21
N ILE A 87 4.84 -16.25 3.68
CA ILE A 87 4.39 -16.19 5.08
C ILE A 87 3.68 -17.48 5.46
N ARG A 88 2.78 -17.93 4.60
CA ARG A 88 1.97 -19.14 4.84
C ARG A 88 2.82 -20.40 4.83
N THR A 89 3.75 -20.53 3.89
CA THR A 89 4.62 -21.71 3.77
C THR A 89 5.59 -21.81 4.93
N LEU A 90 6.17 -20.69 5.36
CA LEU A 90 7.09 -20.66 6.50
C LEU A 90 6.38 -20.76 7.84
N SER A 91 5.13 -20.27 7.91
CA SER A 91 4.29 -20.24 9.11
C SER A 91 5.07 -19.85 10.38
N PRO A 92 5.73 -18.67 10.39
CA PRO A 92 6.55 -18.25 11.53
C PRO A 92 5.73 -18.17 12.81
N THR A 93 6.37 -18.26 13.98
CA THR A 93 5.69 -18.15 15.28
C THR A 93 5.47 -16.70 15.72
N THR A 94 6.10 -15.73 15.07
CA THR A 94 5.86 -14.30 15.27
C THR A 94 5.95 -13.57 13.94
N LEU A 95 5.08 -12.59 13.73
CA LEU A 95 5.08 -11.67 12.61
C LEU A 95 5.01 -10.24 13.10
N ALA A 96 5.87 -9.38 12.56
CA ALA A 96 5.79 -7.94 12.71
C ALA A 96 5.63 -7.25 11.36
N VAL A 97 4.91 -6.14 11.35
CA VAL A 97 4.66 -5.33 10.15
C VAL A 97 4.95 -3.86 10.43
N ALA A 98 5.50 -3.18 9.43
CA ALA A 98 5.70 -1.75 9.44
C ALA A 98 5.40 -1.15 8.06
N ASP A 99 4.69 -0.03 8.04
CA ASP A 99 4.40 0.76 6.84
C ASP A 99 5.21 2.05 6.89
N ILE A 100 6.00 2.33 5.86
CA ILE A 100 6.89 3.50 5.81
C ILE A 100 6.09 4.72 5.34
N LYS A 101 5.88 5.65 6.27
CA LYS A 101 5.05 6.82 6.07
C LYS A 101 5.64 7.72 4.99
N SER A 102 4.85 7.98 3.95
CA SER A 102 5.21 8.89 2.86
C SER A 102 6.58 8.55 2.24
N ALA A 103 6.90 7.26 2.09
CA ALA A 103 8.23 6.79 1.73
C ALA A 103 8.83 7.49 0.49
N PHE A 104 8.02 7.74 -0.54
CA PHE A 104 8.46 8.49 -1.72
C PHE A 104 9.03 9.87 -1.37
N TYR A 105 8.34 10.62 -0.49
CA TYR A 105 8.79 11.95 -0.09
C TYR A 105 10.07 11.94 0.74
N SER A 106 10.50 10.80 1.30
CA SER A 106 11.81 10.69 1.93
C SER A 106 12.96 10.71 0.90
N ILE A 107 12.67 10.38 -0.36
CA ILE A 107 13.66 10.34 -1.44
C ILE A 107 13.77 11.72 -2.10
N ARG A 108 15.01 12.19 -2.24
CA ARG A 108 15.32 13.42 -2.97
C ARG A 108 15.49 13.14 -4.46
N LEU A 109 15.14 14.12 -5.29
CA LEU A 109 15.53 14.12 -6.69
C LEU A 109 17.05 14.21 -6.77
N SER A 110 17.65 13.37 -7.61
CA SER A 110 19.10 13.38 -7.81
C SER A 110 19.52 14.68 -8.51
N SER A 111 20.66 15.24 -8.13
CA SER A 111 21.30 16.32 -8.88
C SER A 111 21.67 15.92 -10.31
N GLU A 112 21.80 14.61 -10.56
CA GLU A 112 22.05 14.04 -11.88
C GLU A 112 20.77 13.94 -12.73
N SER A 113 19.59 14.10 -12.10
CA SER A 113 18.36 14.25 -12.86
C SER A 113 18.33 15.66 -13.45
N ASN A 114 18.05 15.78 -14.75
CA ASN A 114 17.86 17.08 -15.42
C ASN A 114 16.66 17.88 -14.87
N VAL A 115 16.03 17.43 -13.79
CA VAL A 115 14.85 18.00 -13.14
C VAL A 115 15.16 18.21 -11.65
N PRO A 116 15.70 19.37 -11.25
CA PRO A 116 16.13 19.63 -9.87
C PRO A 116 14.96 19.74 -8.88
N PHE A 117 13.76 20.04 -9.38
CA PHE A 117 12.52 20.12 -8.60
C PHE A 117 11.31 19.95 -9.50
N PHE A 118 10.17 19.59 -8.91
CA PHE A 118 8.86 19.67 -9.57
C PHE A 118 8.16 20.97 -9.22
N LYS A 119 7.63 21.67 -10.24
CA LYS A 119 6.81 22.87 -10.03
C LYS A 119 5.37 22.46 -9.74
N ILE A 120 4.87 22.87 -8.60
CA ILE A 120 3.53 22.53 -8.11
C ILE A 120 2.68 23.79 -8.14
N ARG A 121 1.59 23.76 -8.92
CA ARG A 121 0.60 24.83 -8.95
C ARG A 121 -0.61 24.45 -8.11
N THR A 122 -0.90 25.25 -7.11
CA THR A 122 -2.09 25.10 -6.25
C THR A 122 -3.01 26.30 -6.40
N ALA A 123 -4.20 26.23 -5.79
CA ALA A 123 -5.08 27.39 -5.68
C ALA A 123 -4.58 28.46 -4.69
N LEU A 124 -3.58 28.15 -3.86
CA LEU A 124 -3.04 29.04 -2.82
C LEU A 124 -1.71 29.66 -3.22
N GLY A 125 -1.18 29.31 -4.40
CA GLY A 125 0.12 29.76 -4.87
C GLY A 125 0.91 28.65 -5.56
N ASP A 126 2.09 29.04 -6.03
CA ASP A 126 3.05 28.17 -6.68
C ASP A 126 4.13 27.74 -5.68
N TYR A 127 4.48 26.46 -5.75
CA TYR A 127 5.42 25.77 -4.88
C TYR A 127 6.40 24.94 -5.71
N ILE A 128 7.48 24.48 -5.09
CA ILE A 128 8.36 23.46 -5.64
C ILE A 128 8.54 22.30 -4.65
N THR A 129 8.95 21.15 -5.16
CA THR A 129 9.47 20.06 -4.33
C THR A 129 10.69 19.42 -4.99
N ALA A 130 11.76 19.23 -4.23
CA ALA A 130 12.95 18.48 -4.64
C ALA A 130 12.88 17.00 -4.20
N ARG A 131 11.67 16.49 -3.95
CA ARG A 131 11.42 15.13 -3.45
C ARG A 131 10.59 14.34 -4.45
N VAL A 132 10.74 13.02 -4.42
CA VAL A 132 9.92 12.12 -5.23
C VAL A 132 8.49 12.13 -4.68
N GLY A 133 7.58 12.80 -5.39
CA GLY A 133 6.16 12.83 -5.02
C GLY A 133 5.39 11.60 -5.51
N PHE A 134 4.21 11.36 -4.94
CA PHE A 134 3.28 10.36 -5.48
C PHE A 134 2.89 10.69 -6.92
N GLY A 135 2.92 9.69 -7.79
CA GLY A 135 2.61 9.83 -9.22
C GLY A 135 3.83 10.14 -10.11
N CYS A 136 5.03 10.29 -9.52
CA CYS A 136 6.28 10.38 -10.26
C CYS A 136 6.59 9.03 -10.93
N SER A 137 6.85 9.00 -12.24
CA SER A 137 7.07 7.75 -12.99
C SER A 137 8.26 6.92 -12.47
N PRO A 138 9.45 7.51 -12.22
CA PRO A 138 10.56 6.85 -11.52
C PRO A 138 10.31 6.42 -10.09
N GLY A 139 9.24 6.91 -9.45
CA GLY A 139 9.04 6.77 -8.01
C GLY A 139 9.20 5.34 -7.48
N PRO A 140 8.50 4.33 -8.03
CA PRO A 140 8.64 2.95 -7.58
C PRO A 140 10.07 2.41 -7.70
N GLY A 141 10.76 2.70 -8.81
CA GLY A 141 12.15 2.28 -9.01
C GLY A 141 13.10 2.96 -8.03
N SER A 142 12.91 4.26 -7.78
CA SER A 142 13.66 5.01 -6.78
C SER A 142 13.48 4.45 -5.38
N LEU A 143 12.27 4.03 -5.01
CA LEU A 143 12.01 3.45 -3.69
C LEU A 143 12.64 2.07 -3.51
N ILE A 144 12.58 1.22 -4.53
CA ILE A 144 13.25 -0.09 -4.52
C ILE A 144 14.76 0.07 -4.39
N ASN A 145 15.37 0.96 -5.18
CA ASN A 145 16.81 1.16 -5.17
C ASN A 145 17.32 1.95 -3.94
N THR A 146 16.42 2.54 -3.14
CA THR A 146 16.78 3.23 -1.89
C THR A 146 16.34 2.42 -0.70
N LEU A 147 15.07 2.49 -0.31
CA LEU A 147 14.52 1.75 0.82
C LEU A 147 14.73 0.23 0.66
N GLY A 148 14.40 -0.32 -0.51
CA GLY A 148 14.59 -1.75 -0.78
C GLY A 148 16.07 -2.17 -0.71
N GLY A 149 16.97 -1.37 -1.31
CA GLY A 149 18.43 -1.56 -1.21
C GLY A 149 18.94 -1.52 0.23
N LEU A 150 18.50 -0.55 1.03
CA LEU A 150 18.85 -0.43 2.44
C LEU A 150 18.37 -1.63 3.28
N VAL A 151 17.15 -2.08 3.02
CA VAL A 151 16.59 -3.26 3.68
C VAL A 151 17.33 -4.52 3.26
N GLN A 152 17.72 -4.62 1.98
CA GLN A 152 18.51 -5.71 1.45
C GLN A 152 19.90 -5.77 2.10
N ASP A 153 20.58 -4.63 2.22
CA ASP A 153 21.89 -4.52 2.88
C ASP A 153 21.80 -4.88 4.36
N TYR A 154 20.73 -4.44 5.05
CA TYR A 154 20.46 -4.88 6.43
C TYR A 154 20.26 -6.39 6.52
N ARG A 155 19.53 -6.98 5.56
CA ARG A 155 19.22 -8.43 5.53
C ARG A 155 20.46 -9.28 5.32
N THR A 156 21.38 -8.85 4.45
CA THR A 156 22.61 -9.60 4.13
C THR A 156 23.77 -9.27 5.06
N GLY A 157 23.68 -8.18 5.81
CA GLY A 157 24.70 -7.74 6.75
C GLY A 157 24.82 -8.62 8.01
N SER A 158 25.97 -8.53 8.68
CA SER A 158 26.30 -9.30 9.90
C SER A 158 25.47 -8.93 11.13
N VAL A 159 24.74 -7.81 11.07
CA VAL A 159 23.89 -7.33 12.17
C VAL A 159 22.46 -7.85 12.11
N SER A 160 22.07 -8.48 10.98
CA SER A 160 20.78 -9.14 10.83
C SER A 160 20.70 -10.38 11.70
N LEU A 161 19.61 -10.54 12.45
CA LEU A 161 19.37 -11.75 13.23
C LEU A 161 18.57 -12.78 12.42
N PRO A 162 18.69 -14.08 12.75
CA PRO A 162 17.93 -15.14 12.07
C PRO A 162 16.45 -14.83 12.01
N GLY A 163 15.90 -14.85 10.82
CA GLY A 163 14.53 -14.44 10.56
C GLY A 163 14.35 -14.16 9.09
N TRP A 164 13.10 -13.95 8.73
CA TRP A 164 12.71 -13.66 7.37
C TRP A 164 12.22 -12.22 7.28
N LEU A 165 12.77 -11.49 6.32
CA LEU A 165 12.45 -10.10 6.06
C LEU A 165 11.99 -9.96 4.62
N ILE A 166 10.79 -9.41 4.44
CA ILE A 166 10.22 -9.02 3.17
C ILE A 166 10.02 -7.52 3.17
N ASP A 167 10.50 -6.86 2.13
CA ASP A 167 10.09 -5.53 1.73
C ASP A 167 9.20 -5.61 0.49
N PHE A 168 8.12 -4.82 0.48
CA PHE A 168 7.27 -4.62 -0.68
C PHE A 168 6.92 -3.13 -0.76
N ILE A 169 7.65 -2.39 -1.60
CA ILE A 169 7.49 -0.93 -1.74
C ILE A 169 7.77 -0.24 -0.39
N ASP A 170 6.72 0.14 0.34
CA ASP A 170 6.72 0.83 1.63
C ASP A 170 6.26 -0.07 2.78
N ASP A 171 5.90 -1.33 2.53
CA ASP A 171 5.57 -2.33 3.54
C ASP A 171 6.80 -3.18 3.90
N LEU A 172 7.04 -3.36 5.19
CA LEU A 172 8.06 -4.25 5.75
C LEU A 172 7.38 -5.33 6.58
N ILE A 173 7.75 -6.59 6.35
CA ILE A 173 7.22 -7.75 7.05
C ILE A 173 8.40 -8.55 7.59
N ILE A 174 8.37 -8.83 8.89
CA ILE A 174 9.41 -9.59 9.60
C ILE A 174 8.76 -10.83 10.20
N GLY A 175 9.24 -12.02 9.85
CA GLY A 175 8.73 -13.29 10.36
C GLY A 175 9.82 -14.16 10.94
N GLY A 176 9.53 -14.88 12.02
CA GLY A 176 10.48 -15.81 12.63
C GLY A 176 10.13 -16.12 14.08
N LEU A 177 11.15 -16.40 14.89
CA LEU A 177 11.03 -16.54 16.33
C LEU A 177 10.88 -15.16 17.00
N GLY A 178 10.13 -15.09 18.10
CA GLY A 178 9.67 -13.83 18.67
C GLY A 178 10.80 -12.86 19.02
N LEU A 179 11.85 -13.36 19.68
CA LEU A 179 13.03 -12.59 20.07
C LEU A 179 13.73 -11.94 18.87
N PHE A 180 13.95 -12.71 17.80
CA PHE A 180 14.63 -12.20 16.61
C PHE A 180 13.77 -11.23 15.81
N VAL A 181 12.46 -11.47 15.74
CA VAL A 181 11.53 -10.55 15.07
C VAL A 181 11.53 -9.19 15.76
N VAL A 182 11.42 -9.15 17.09
CA VAL A 182 11.40 -7.89 17.84
C VAL A 182 12.73 -7.16 17.74
N SER A 183 13.85 -7.85 17.90
CA SER A 183 15.18 -7.23 17.77
C SER A 183 15.45 -6.71 16.35
N ASN A 184 15.08 -7.46 15.30
CA ASN A 184 15.18 -7.00 13.93
C ASN A 184 14.29 -5.78 13.69
N LEU A 185 13.04 -5.78 14.19
CA LEU A 185 12.15 -4.63 14.10
C LEU A 185 12.77 -3.39 14.74
N ALA A 186 13.26 -3.49 15.97
CA ALA A 186 13.87 -2.36 16.68
C ALA A 186 15.08 -1.78 15.93
N ARG A 187 16.00 -2.64 15.49
CA ARG A 187 17.20 -2.24 14.74
C ARG A 187 16.84 -1.61 13.40
N LEU A 188 15.89 -2.19 12.68
CA LEU A 188 15.46 -1.69 11.38
C LEU A 188 14.75 -0.33 11.53
N LEU A 189 13.86 -0.18 12.52
CA LEU A 189 13.21 1.11 12.80
C LEU A 189 14.23 2.21 13.12
N TRP A 190 15.25 1.89 13.93
CA TRP A 190 16.33 2.81 14.23
C TRP A 190 17.14 3.15 12.98
N PHE A 191 17.54 2.14 12.20
CA PHE A 191 18.30 2.34 10.97
C PHE A 191 17.55 3.22 9.98
N LEU A 192 16.26 2.93 9.74
CA LEU A 192 15.40 3.71 8.86
C LEU A 192 15.30 5.17 9.30
N GLN A 193 15.22 5.43 10.60
CA GLN A 193 15.17 6.79 11.14
C GLN A 193 16.45 7.58 10.80
N LEU A 194 17.63 6.94 10.83
CA LEU A 194 18.90 7.59 10.46
C LEU A 194 18.94 8.04 9.00
N VAL A 195 18.26 7.29 8.12
CA VAL A 195 18.17 7.58 6.68
C VAL A 195 16.87 8.28 6.28
N ALA A 196 16.20 8.93 7.25
CA ALA A 196 14.99 9.73 7.06
C ALA A 196 13.76 8.97 6.52
N PHE A 197 13.71 7.65 6.72
CA PHE A 197 12.50 6.84 6.55
C PHE A 197 11.84 6.62 7.92
N CYS A 198 10.54 6.89 8.02
CA CYS A 198 9.82 6.79 9.28
C CYS A 198 8.66 5.81 9.14
N ALA A 199 8.60 4.80 10.01
CA ALA A 199 7.43 3.93 10.08
C ALA A 199 6.21 4.68 10.64
N GLN A 200 5.03 4.37 10.13
CA GLN A 200 3.77 4.86 10.64
C GLN A 200 3.38 4.08 11.90
N GLN A 201 3.51 4.70 13.07
CA GLN A 201 3.23 4.07 14.37
C GLN A 201 1.86 3.37 14.42
N LYS A 202 0.80 3.97 13.84
CA LYS A 202 -0.55 3.37 13.82
C LYS A 202 -0.69 2.10 12.99
N LYS A 203 0.29 1.82 12.13
CA LYS A 203 0.36 0.64 11.26
C LYS A 203 1.49 -0.31 11.66
N LEU A 204 2.23 0.02 12.72
CA LEU A 204 3.10 -0.95 13.37
C LEU A 204 2.22 -1.99 14.04
N GLY A 205 2.48 -3.25 13.75
CA GLY A 205 1.72 -4.37 14.31
C GLY A 205 2.64 -5.55 14.58
N ILE A 206 2.31 -6.31 15.61
CA ILE A 206 2.96 -7.58 15.92
C ILE A 206 1.90 -8.58 16.36
N ILE A 207 1.96 -9.79 15.81
CA ILE A 207 1.25 -10.97 16.32
C ILE A 207 2.27 -12.04 16.65
N CYS A 208 1.98 -12.88 17.63
CA CYS A 208 2.80 -14.04 17.93
C CYS A 208 1.93 -15.19 18.41
N ALA A 209 2.45 -16.41 18.25
CA ALA A 209 1.88 -17.60 18.85
C ALA A 209 1.76 -17.40 20.37
N PRO A 210 0.74 -17.95 21.04
CA PRO A 210 0.54 -17.78 22.48
C PRO A 210 1.77 -18.19 23.32
N SER A 211 2.52 -19.19 22.87
CA SER A 211 3.75 -19.66 23.53
C SER A 211 4.88 -18.63 23.54
N GLU A 212 4.93 -17.70 22.59
CA GLU A 212 5.99 -16.68 22.47
C GLU A 212 5.62 -15.37 23.18
N ALA A 213 4.35 -15.18 23.58
CA ALA A 213 3.81 -13.89 24.00
C ALA A 213 4.58 -13.24 25.16
N ALA A 214 4.99 -14.02 26.17
CA ALA A 214 5.76 -13.51 27.31
C ALA A 214 7.16 -13.04 26.88
N ALA A 215 7.85 -13.83 26.04
CA ALA A 215 9.19 -13.50 25.54
C ALA A 215 9.16 -12.27 24.62
N VAL A 216 8.18 -12.21 23.71
CA VAL A 216 7.96 -11.06 22.81
C VAL A 216 7.67 -9.80 23.62
N LYS A 217 6.75 -9.86 24.60
CA LYS A 217 6.40 -8.71 25.45
C LYS A 217 7.60 -8.19 26.23
N LYS A 218 8.41 -9.08 26.80
CA LYS A 218 9.66 -8.71 27.49
C LYS A 218 10.64 -8.06 26.51
N CYS A 219 10.86 -8.67 25.35
CA CYS A 219 11.80 -8.15 24.35
C CYS A 219 11.39 -6.77 23.82
N LEU A 220 10.08 -6.53 23.60
CA LEU A 220 9.54 -5.23 23.21
C LEU A 220 9.83 -4.17 24.27
N HIS A 221 9.62 -4.52 25.55
CA HIS A 221 9.93 -3.65 26.67
C HIS A 221 11.44 -3.32 26.74
N ASP A 222 12.30 -4.33 26.62
CA ASP A 222 13.76 -4.17 26.68
C ASP A 222 14.30 -3.27 25.56
N HIS A 223 13.65 -3.26 24.38
CA HIS A 223 13.99 -2.36 23.27
C HIS A 223 13.22 -1.03 23.31
N GLY A 224 12.42 -0.76 24.35
CA GLY A 224 11.63 0.47 24.47
C GLY A 224 10.48 0.61 23.47
N LEU A 225 10.07 -0.48 22.82
CA LEU A 225 8.98 -0.51 21.85
C LEU A 225 7.63 -0.65 22.56
N LYS A 226 6.87 0.44 22.62
CA LYS A 226 5.50 0.46 23.17
C LYS A 226 4.48 0.00 22.13
N LEU A 227 4.55 -1.28 21.75
CA LEU A 227 3.65 -1.92 20.79
C LEU A 227 2.83 -3.02 21.48
N PRO A 228 1.49 -3.01 21.37
CA PRO A 228 0.69 -4.13 21.84
C PRO A 228 0.86 -5.34 20.91
N ILE A 229 0.89 -6.54 21.48
CA ILE A 229 0.70 -7.78 20.72
C ILE A 229 -0.78 -7.82 20.34
N SER A 230 -1.06 -7.82 19.05
CA SER A 230 -2.41 -7.83 18.50
C SER A 230 -2.88 -9.26 18.27
N ASP A 231 -4.20 -9.48 18.24
CA ASP A 231 -4.79 -10.78 17.90
C ASP A 231 -4.64 -11.09 16.40
N SER A 232 -4.62 -10.04 15.58
CA SER A 232 -4.40 -10.14 14.14
C SER A 232 -3.65 -8.94 13.57
N ILE A 233 -3.01 -9.15 12.42
CA ILE A 233 -2.40 -8.08 11.60
C ILE A 233 -2.91 -8.18 10.16
N SER A 234 -3.09 -7.02 9.52
CA SER A 234 -3.47 -6.95 8.11
C SER A 234 -2.24 -6.72 7.25
N ILE A 235 -1.92 -7.68 6.39
CA ILE A 235 -0.86 -7.59 5.37
C ILE A 235 -1.54 -7.68 4.00
N PHE A 236 -1.36 -6.68 3.13
CA PHE A 236 -1.87 -6.71 1.74
C PHE A 236 -3.34 -7.12 1.56
N ASN A 237 -4.23 -6.59 2.41
CA ASN A 237 -5.67 -6.91 2.48
C ASN A 237 -6.01 -8.35 2.91
N THR A 238 -5.04 -9.12 3.39
CA THR A 238 -5.24 -10.39 4.11
C THR A 238 -4.99 -10.19 5.60
N SER A 239 -5.81 -10.78 6.44
CA SER A 239 -5.60 -10.81 7.90
C SER A 239 -4.84 -12.07 8.27
N PHE A 240 -3.86 -11.94 9.15
CA PHE A 240 -3.13 -13.05 9.74
C PHE A 240 -3.37 -13.07 11.25
N SER A 241 -3.54 -14.26 11.81
CA SER A 241 -3.77 -14.50 13.24
C SER A 241 -3.24 -15.88 13.62
N TYR A 242 -3.04 -16.13 14.91
CA TYR A 242 -2.76 -17.48 15.40
C TYR A 242 -4.02 -18.07 16.01
N ASP A 243 -4.34 -19.30 15.63
CA ASP A 243 -5.46 -20.06 16.18
C ASP A 243 -4.97 -21.41 16.72
N SER A 244 -5.76 -22.01 17.61
CA SER A 244 -5.49 -23.32 18.18
C SER A 244 -6.41 -24.34 17.55
N GLU A 245 -5.88 -25.17 16.65
CA GLU A 245 -6.62 -26.27 16.06
C GLU A 245 -6.35 -27.58 16.82
N PRO A 246 -7.38 -28.40 17.11
CA PRO A 246 -7.17 -29.71 17.69
C PRO A 246 -6.49 -30.63 16.65
N HIS A 247 -5.28 -31.10 16.95
CA HIS A 247 -4.56 -32.05 16.11
C HIS A 247 -4.20 -33.29 16.93
N LEU A 248 -4.83 -34.42 16.63
CA LEU A 248 -4.63 -35.69 17.36
C LEU A 248 -4.86 -35.55 18.88
N GLY A 249 -5.83 -34.73 19.29
CA GLY A 249 -6.16 -34.49 20.71
C GLY A 249 -5.21 -33.51 21.42
N ILE A 250 -4.19 -32.97 20.74
CA ILE A 250 -3.28 -31.95 21.26
C ILE A 250 -3.58 -30.63 20.56
N PRO A 251 -3.73 -29.50 21.28
CA PRO A 251 -3.89 -28.19 20.66
C PRO A 251 -2.63 -27.82 19.88
N LYS A 252 -2.76 -27.68 18.57
CA LYS A 252 -1.71 -27.23 17.67
C LYS A 252 -1.97 -25.77 17.30
N ILE A 253 -1.01 -24.91 17.60
CA ILE A 253 -1.06 -23.52 17.17
C ILE A 253 -0.73 -23.44 15.68
N VAL A 254 -1.60 -22.82 14.90
CA VAL A 254 -1.45 -22.63 13.46
C VAL A 254 -1.57 -21.15 13.10
N LEU A 255 -0.80 -20.72 12.10
CA LEU A 255 -0.96 -19.41 11.50
C LEU A 255 -2.14 -19.45 10.51
N THR A 256 -3.21 -18.75 10.84
CA THR A 256 -4.40 -18.64 10.00
C THR A 256 -4.34 -17.39 9.13
N VAL A 257 -4.93 -17.49 7.94
CA VAL A 257 -5.02 -16.38 6.98
C VAL A 257 -6.47 -16.20 6.55
N ASP A 258 -7.04 -15.02 6.82
CA ASP A 258 -8.32 -14.61 6.29
C ASP A 258 -8.11 -13.67 5.11
N CYS A 259 -8.43 -14.15 3.91
CA CYS A 259 -8.35 -13.31 2.73
C CYS A 259 -9.52 -12.34 2.59
N LYS A 260 -10.54 -12.37 3.46
CA LYS A 260 -11.82 -11.64 3.36
C LYS A 260 -12.74 -12.15 2.26
N ARG A 261 -12.71 -13.47 1.98
CA ARG A 261 -13.52 -14.10 0.92
C ARG A 261 -15.01 -13.81 1.08
N ILE A 262 -15.55 -14.05 2.28
CA ILE A 262 -17.00 -13.91 2.56
C ILE A 262 -17.46 -12.48 2.25
N GLY A 263 -16.75 -11.47 2.78
CA GLY A 263 -17.09 -10.07 2.51
C GLY A 263 -16.96 -9.69 1.02
N ARG A 264 -16.02 -10.28 0.28
CA ARG A 264 -15.93 -10.09 -1.18
C ARG A 264 -17.10 -10.71 -1.92
N VAL A 265 -17.50 -11.93 -1.56
CA VAL A 265 -18.64 -12.61 -2.18
C VAL A 265 -19.93 -11.85 -1.88
N GLN A 266 -20.16 -11.43 -0.63
CA GLN A 266 -21.31 -10.58 -0.29
C GLN A 266 -21.32 -9.28 -1.08
N LYS A 267 -20.17 -8.62 -1.24
CA LYS A 267 -20.06 -7.43 -2.09
C LYS A 267 -20.37 -7.75 -3.56
N ALA A 268 -19.92 -8.90 -4.07
CA ALA A 268 -20.22 -9.36 -5.41
C ALA A 268 -21.74 -9.58 -5.59
N LEU A 269 -22.39 -10.27 -4.64
CA LEU A 269 -23.83 -10.50 -4.63
C LEU A 269 -24.63 -9.19 -4.55
N SER A 270 -24.17 -8.19 -3.79
CA SER A 270 -24.86 -6.90 -3.72
C SER A 270 -24.95 -6.18 -5.08
N TYR A 271 -24.01 -6.43 -6.00
CA TYR A 271 -24.11 -5.92 -7.38
C TYR A 271 -25.20 -6.62 -8.20
N LEU A 272 -25.63 -7.82 -7.80
CA LEU A 272 -26.67 -8.60 -8.46
C LEU A 272 -28.06 -8.35 -7.84
N GLU A 273 -28.11 -7.98 -6.55
CA GLU A 273 -29.34 -7.74 -5.80
C GLU A 273 -29.95 -6.35 -6.03
N HIS A 274 -29.19 -5.39 -6.57
CA HIS A 274 -29.72 -4.08 -6.95
C HIS A 274 -30.53 -4.19 -8.26
N ASP A 275 -31.85 -4.42 -8.09
CA ASP A 275 -32.94 -4.41 -9.07
C ASP A 275 -33.06 -5.64 -9.99
N ALA A 276 -34.14 -6.41 -9.80
CA ALA A 276 -34.51 -7.56 -10.65
C ALA A 276 -34.79 -7.18 -12.12
N ALA A 277 -35.01 -5.89 -12.41
CA ALA A 277 -35.12 -5.36 -13.78
C ALA A 277 -33.77 -4.93 -14.39
N LEU A 278 -32.69 -4.83 -13.59
CA LEU A 278 -31.36 -4.38 -14.00
C LEU A 278 -30.39 -5.51 -14.36
N SER A 279 -30.75 -6.78 -14.13
CA SER A 279 -29.99 -7.94 -14.66
C SER A 279 -29.89 -7.91 -16.21
N LEU A 280 -30.81 -7.20 -16.87
CA LEU A 280 -30.80 -6.90 -18.31
C LEU A 280 -29.98 -5.63 -18.69
N ARG A 281 -29.47 -4.86 -17.73
CA ARG A 281 -28.82 -3.54 -17.93
C ARG A 281 -27.51 -3.34 -17.15
N LEU A 282 -26.90 -4.39 -16.62
CA LEU A 282 -25.55 -4.28 -16.05
C LEU A 282 -24.59 -3.79 -17.14
N THR A 283 -24.06 -2.58 -16.96
CA THR A 283 -23.10 -2.00 -17.90
C THR A 283 -21.83 -2.86 -17.96
N LYS A 284 -21.11 -2.82 -19.08
CA LYS A 284 -19.78 -3.44 -19.23
C LYS A 284 -18.87 -3.14 -18.02
N LYS A 285 -18.91 -1.90 -17.53
CA LYS A 285 -18.20 -1.45 -16.32
C LYS A 285 -18.61 -2.22 -15.07
N ALA A 286 -19.92 -2.44 -14.85
CA ALA A 286 -20.43 -3.18 -13.70
C ALA A 286 -19.95 -4.64 -13.70
N TYR A 287 -19.99 -5.32 -14.86
CA TYR A 287 -19.46 -6.67 -14.95
C TYR A 287 -17.95 -6.75 -14.73
N PHE A 288 -17.16 -5.81 -15.26
CA PHE A 288 -15.73 -5.75 -14.95
C PHE A 288 -15.46 -5.51 -13.46
N CYS A 289 -16.28 -4.70 -12.80
CA CYS A 289 -16.22 -4.52 -11.35
C CYS A 289 -16.56 -5.81 -10.61
N LEU A 290 -17.64 -6.50 -10.97
CA LEU A 290 -18.04 -7.78 -10.38
C LEU A 290 -16.93 -8.83 -10.54
N ALA A 291 -16.48 -9.05 -11.77
CA ALA A 291 -15.39 -9.97 -12.07
C ALA A 291 -14.09 -9.60 -11.32
N GLY A 292 -13.80 -8.30 -11.19
CA GLY A 292 -12.66 -7.82 -10.41
C GLY A 292 -12.77 -8.14 -8.92
N VAL A 293 -13.94 -8.00 -8.32
CA VAL A 293 -14.18 -8.32 -6.90
C VAL A 293 -14.09 -9.82 -6.66
N VAL A 294 -14.71 -10.63 -7.53
CA VAL A 294 -14.73 -12.09 -7.41
C VAL A 294 -13.33 -12.69 -7.65
N ALA A 295 -12.62 -12.24 -8.70
CA ALA A 295 -11.28 -12.77 -9.01
C ALA A 295 -10.18 -12.29 -8.06
N PHE A 296 -10.46 -11.36 -7.15
CA PHE A 296 -9.45 -10.87 -6.22
C PHE A 296 -9.12 -11.95 -5.19
N ASP A 297 -7.92 -12.51 -5.29
CA ASP A 297 -7.38 -13.49 -4.34
C ASP A 297 -5.89 -13.23 -4.15
N SER A 298 -5.57 -12.31 -3.24
CA SER A 298 -4.19 -11.95 -2.92
C SER A 298 -3.40 -13.14 -2.36
N SER A 299 -4.09 -14.08 -1.69
CA SER A 299 -3.51 -15.26 -1.05
C SER A 299 -3.36 -16.50 -1.92
N ARG A 300 -3.95 -16.50 -3.13
CA ARG A 300 -4.04 -17.69 -4.02
C ARG A 300 -4.64 -18.92 -3.32
N LEU A 301 -5.67 -18.71 -2.53
CA LEU A 301 -6.39 -19.76 -1.79
C LEU A 301 -7.64 -20.27 -2.53
N HIS A 302 -8.19 -19.47 -3.43
CA HIS A 302 -9.51 -19.65 -4.02
C HIS A 302 -9.42 -19.58 -5.56
N GLY A 303 -8.69 -20.54 -6.14
CA GLY A 303 -8.50 -20.61 -7.59
C GLY A 303 -9.81 -20.67 -8.38
N GLU A 304 -10.85 -21.28 -7.80
CA GLU A 304 -12.20 -21.34 -8.36
C GLU A 304 -12.84 -19.96 -8.53
N MET A 305 -12.61 -19.04 -7.59
CA MET A 305 -13.14 -17.68 -7.65
C MET A 305 -12.45 -16.86 -8.74
N ARG A 306 -11.14 -17.08 -8.91
CA ARG A 306 -10.39 -16.49 -10.01
C ARG A 306 -10.91 -16.95 -11.37
N LEU A 307 -11.11 -18.26 -11.52
CA LEU A 307 -11.69 -18.85 -12.72
C LEU A 307 -13.08 -18.25 -13.02
N LEU A 308 -13.95 -18.15 -12.00
CA LEU A 308 -15.26 -17.54 -12.15
C LEU A 308 -15.18 -16.09 -12.64
N GLY A 309 -14.29 -15.27 -12.07
CA GLY A 309 -14.13 -13.90 -12.53
C GLY A 309 -13.59 -13.81 -13.97
N ASP A 310 -12.70 -14.71 -14.38
CA ASP A 310 -12.22 -14.77 -15.77
C ASP A 310 -13.33 -15.21 -16.74
N VAL A 311 -14.19 -16.16 -16.33
CA VAL A 311 -15.40 -16.55 -17.06
C VAL A 311 -16.36 -15.37 -17.24
N ILE A 312 -16.63 -14.60 -16.17
CA ILE A 312 -17.47 -13.39 -16.25
C ILE A 312 -16.87 -12.38 -17.24
N ARG A 313 -15.56 -12.15 -17.23
CA ARG A 313 -14.88 -11.25 -18.19
C ARG A 313 -15.02 -11.76 -19.63
N ALA A 314 -14.83 -13.05 -19.85
CA ALA A 314 -14.97 -13.66 -21.17
C ALA A 314 -16.39 -13.46 -21.71
N PHE A 315 -17.42 -13.69 -20.89
CA PHE A 315 -18.80 -13.44 -21.28
C PHE A 315 -19.06 -11.99 -21.68
N VAL A 316 -18.51 -11.00 -20.97
CA VAL A 316 -18.64 -9.57 -21.30
C VAL A 316 -17.97 -9.18 -22.62
N VAL A 317 -16.87 -9.86 -22.96
CA VAL A 317 -16.16 -9.64 -24.23
C VAL A 317 -16.91 -10.29 -25.39
N MET A 318 -17.57 -11.42 -25.15
CA MET A 318 -18.37 -12.13 -26.15
C MET A 318 -19.80 -11.58 -26.32
N SER A 319 -20.32 -10.86 -25.32
CA SER A 319 -21.71 -10.41 -25.25
C SER A 319 -22.01 -9.07 -25.94
N THR A 320 -21.69 -8.98 -27.22
CA THR A 320 -22.49 -8.16 -28.16
C THR A 320 -23.91 -8.73 -28.38
N ARG A 321 -24.26 -9.86 -27.74
CA ARG A 321 -25.60 -10.49 -27.68
C ARG A 321 -25.74 -11.19 -26.31
N MET A 322 -26.73 -10.88 -25.46
CA MET A 322 -26.77 -11.46 -24.09
C MET A 322 -28.17 -11.76 -23.54
N CYS A 323 -28.33 -12.96 -22.96
CA CYS A 323 -29.45 -13.40 -22.10
C CYS A 323 -29.10 -14.48 -21.02
N ALA A 324 -27.84 -14.85 -20.72
CA ALA A 324 -27.56 -16.14 -20.04
C ALA A 324 -26.91 -16.15 -18.63
N LEU A 325 -26.75 -15.02 -17.92
CA LEU A 325 -25.86 -14.96 -16.74
C LEU A 325 -26.49 -15.27 -15.36
N GLN A 326 -27.80 -15.49 -15.28
CA GLN A 326 -28.49 -15.63 -13.98
C GLN A 326 -28.40 -17.04 -13.36
N ALA A 327 -28.01 -18.06 -14.13
CA ALA A 327 -27.98 -19.46 -13.67
C ALA A 327 -26.69 -19.88 -12.92
N CYS A 328 -25.59 -19.14 -13.04
CA CYS A 328 -24.31 -19.55 -12.43
C CYS A 328 -24.16 -19.15 -10.95
N PHE A 329 -24.93 -18.19 -10.45
CA PHE A 329 -24.78 -17.67 -9.09
C PHE A 329 -25.62 -18.39 -8.03
N THR A 330 -26.54 -19.27 -8.42
CA THR A 330 -27.40 -20.05 -7.50
C THR A 330 -26.81 -21.39 -7.08
N CYS A 331 -25.60 -21.75 -7.54
CA CYS A 331 -24.93 -23.03 -7.24
C CYS A 331 -23.59 -22.88 -6.49
N LEU A 332 -23.27 -21.70 -5.94
CA LEU A 332 -22.07 -21.41 -5.14
C LEU A 332 -22.44 -21.05 -3.69
#